data_AF-S7QGJ2-F1
#
_entry.id   AF-S7QGJ2-F1
#
_cell.length_a   1.000
_cell.length_b   1.000
_cell.length_c   1.000
_cell.angle_alpha   90.00
_cell.angle_beta   90.00
_cell.angle_gamma   90.00
#
_symmetry.space_group_name_H-M   'P 1'
#
loop_
_entity.id
_entity.type
_entity.pdbx_description
1 polymer ?
#
loop_
_entity_poly.entity_id
_entity_poly.type
_entity_poly.pdbx_seq_one_letter_code
_entity_poly.pdbx_strand_id
1 'polypeptide(L)'
;MFILGTLFLASSSRVAQMTFIDDRNFPGGPVVWQEAAYSIPSNLLGNVTFTIANWLADALMIWRCYIVWTGRYVWPVIAIPCLMWMASFAMGTILLTQVSRPGLSLWSTSSINFALTYFSISLSLNILVTLFILVRLLLHRREMCKSLGEAYGKYYVAIAAILVESAALYAACSILFLVPYVLNHPLQFIFMQILSQVQIIAPLLVIVRVASGHGLTTASLQTDANITF
;
A
#
# COMPACT_ATOMS: atom_id res chain seq x y z
N MET A 1 11.81 0.22 -2.20
CA MET A 1 10.56 1.00 -2.17
C MET A 1 10.67 2.30 -2.94
N PHE A 2 11.41 3.30 -2.46
CA PHE A 2 11.55 4.59 -3.17
C PHE A 2 12.00 4.45 -4.63
N ILE A 3 13.07 3.67 -4.87
CA ILE A 3 13.59 3.39 -6.22
C ILE A 3 12.51 2.75 -7.14
N LEU A 4 11.66 1.89 -6.59
CA LEU A 4 10.60 1.24 -7.37
C LEU A 4 9.50 2.25 -7.73
N GLY A 5 9.13 3.13 -6.80
CA GLY A 5 8.20 4.23 -7.05
C GLY A 5 8.71 5.20 -8.12
N THR A 6 10.00 5.56 -8.08
CA THR A 6 10.61 6.42 -9.09
C THR A 6 10.65 5.74 -10.47
N LEU A 7 10.97 4.44 -10.52
CA LEU A 7 10.95 3.68 -11.78
C LEU A 7 9.54 3.56 -12.36
N PHE A 8 8.53 3.34 -11.52
CA PHE A 8 7.13 3.33 -11.93
C PHE A 8 6.71 4.67 -12.53
N LEU A 9 7.08 5.78 -11.88
CA LEU A 9 6.78 7.12 -12.38
C LEU A 9 7.50 7.41 -13.70
N ALA A 10 8.78 7.04 -13.81
CA ALA A 10 9.55 7.20 -15.05
C ALA A 10 8.95 6.39 -16.21
N SER A 11 8.54 5.15 -15.94
CA SER A 11 7.82 4.30 -16.89
C SER A 11 6.50 4.95 -17.32
N SER A 12 5.69 5.41 -16.37
CA SER A 12 4.39 6.05 -16.64
C SER A 12 4.53 7.33 -17.46
N SER A 13 5.53 8.17 -17.15
CA SER A 13 5.87 9.36 -17.93
C SER A 13 6.31 9.03 -19.35
N ARG A 14 7.11 7.97 -19.53
CA ARG A 14 7.55 7.52 -20.85
C ARG A 14 6.37 7.00 -21.68
N VAL A 15 5.48 6.21 -21.07
CA VAL A 15 4.25 5.74 -21.73
C VAL A 15 3.37 6.92 -22.11
N ALA A 16 3.16 7.89 -21.21
CA ALA A 16 2.39 9.10 -21.50
C ALA A 16 2.98 9.89 -22.67
N GLN A 17 4.30 10.03 -22.75
CA GLN A 17 4.96 10.66 -23.91
C GLN A 17 4.65 9.91 -25.20
N MET A 18 4.82 8.58 -25.22
CA MET A 18 4.56 7.78 -26.43
C MET A 18 3.09 7.89 -26.85
N THR A 19 2.18 7.82 -25.90
CA THR A 19 0.73 7.90 -26.15
C THR A 19 0.27 9.28 -26.65
N PHE A 20 0.74 10.38 -26.06
CA PHE A 20 0.21 11.72 -26.34
C PHE A 20 1.05 12.56 -27.30
N ILE A 21 2.33 12.23 -27.47
CA ILE A 21 3.27 12.97 -28.32
C ILE A 21 3.61 12.15 -29.56
N ASP A 22 4.19 10.95 -29.39
CA ASP A 22 4.76 10.18 -30.51
C ASP A 22 3.66 9.56 -31.38
N ASP A 23 2.66 8.91 -30.76
CA ASP A 23 1.59 8.17 -31.44
C ASP A 23 0.21 8.85 -31.31
N ARG A 24 0.20 10.19 -31.20
CA ARG A 24 -1.03 10.98 -30.96
C ARG A 24 -2.16 10.69 -31.95
N ASN A 25 -1.82 10.41 -33.21
CA ASN A 25 -2.79 10.20 -34.30
C ASN A 25 -3.16 8.73 -34.50
N PHE A 26 -2.89 7.86 -33.52
CA PHE A 26 -3.26 6.44 -33.61
C PHE A 26 -4.78 6.28 -33.84
N PRO A 27 -5.21 5.44 -34.79
CA PRO A 27 -6.64 5.23 -35.06
C PRO A 27 -7.34 4.64 -33.83
N GLY A 28 -8.37 5.33 -33.35
CA GLY A 28 -9.05 5.00 -32.08
C GLY A 28 -8.58 5.82 -30.88
N GLY A 29 -7.50 6.60 -31.04
CA GLY A 29 -7.02 7.57 -30.06
C GLY A 29 -6.09 6.99 -28.96
N PRO A 30 -5.65 7.86 -28.03
CA PRO A 30 -4.66 7.55 -26.99
C PRO A 30 -4.97 6.31 -26.14
N VAL A 31 -6.23 6.13 -25.74
CA VAL A 31 -6.66 5.04 -24.85
C VAL A 31 -6.55 3.68 -25.56
N VAL A 32 -6.96 3.63 -26.83
CA VAL A 32 -6.90 2.41 -27.65
C VAL A 32 -5.44 2.04 -27.94
N TRP A 33 -4.58 3.03 -28.19
CA TRP A 33 -3.14 2.79 -28.30
C TRP A 33 -2.58 2.17 -27.02
N GLN A 34 -2.96 2.68 -25.85
CA GLN A 34 -2.45 2.20 -24.56
C GLN A 34 -2.84 0.73 -24.29
N GLU A 35 -4.02 0.31 -24.72
CA GLU A 35 -4.44 -1.10 -24.64
C GLU A 35 -3.72 -1.98 -25.68
N ALA A 36 -3.59 -1.52 -26.92
CA ALA A 36 -2.91 -2.25 -27.98
C ALA A 36 -1.40 -2.41 -27.72
N ALA A 37 -0.79 -1.38 -27.13
CA ALA A 37 0.63 -1.26 -26.85
C ALA A 37 0.98 -1.62 -25.39
N TYR A 38 0.09 -2.35 -24.70
CA TYR A 38 0.23 -2.62 -23.27
C TYR A 38 1.49 -3.43 -22.93
N SER A 39 1.94 -4.29 -23.83
CA SER A 39 3.13 -5.14 -23.63
C SER A 39 4.47 -4.45 -23.97
N ILE A 40 4.48 -3.14 -24.26
CA ILE A 40 5.72 -2.39 -24.52
C ILE A 40 6.65 -2.48 -23.29
N PRO A 41 7.98 -2.62 -23.48
CA PRO A 41 8.94 -2.76 -22.37
C PRO A 41 8.84 -1.67 -21.30
N SER A 42 8.57 -0.43 -21.69
CA SER A 42 8.37 0.68 -20.75
C SER A 42 7.16 0.44 -19.83
N ASN A 43 6.02 0.00 -20.34
CA ASN A 43 4.84 -0.27 -19.53
C ASN A 43 5.03 -1.53 -18.66
N LEU A 44 5.69 -2.56 -19.22
CA LEU A 44 6.03 -3.76 -18.48
C LEU A 44 6.93 -3.45 -17.28
N LEU A 45 7.94 -2.59 -17.45
CA LEU A 45 8.77 -2.11 -16.34
C LEU A 45 7.95 -1.44 -15.24
N GLY A 46 6.95 -0.63 -15.63
CA GLY A 46 6.01 0.00 -14.69
C GLY A 46 5.22 -1.04 -13.90
N ASN A 47 4.59 -1.99 -14.59
CA ASN A 47 3.81 -3.05 -13.95
C ASN A 47 4.66 -3.93 -13.01
N VAL A 48 5.88 -4.30 -13.41
CA VAL A 48 6.79 -5.10 -12.59
C VAL A 48 7.22 -4.33 -11.34
N THR A 49 7.67 -3.08 -11.51
CA THR A 49 8.11 -2.25 -10.37
C THR A 49 6.98 -1.94 -9.40
N PHE A 50 5.77 -1.70 -9.92
CA PHE A 50 4.54 -1.56 -9.14
C PHE A 50 4.25 -2.80 -8.30
N THR A 51 4.26 -3.98 -8.93
CA THR A 51 3.92 -5.25 -8.29
C THR A 51 4.92 -5.60 -7.19
N ILE A 52 6.22 -5.42 -7.46
CA ILE A 52 7.29 -5.64 -6.47
C ILE A 52 7.14 -4.64 -5.31
N ALA A 53 6.83 -3.37 -5.59
CA ALA A 53 6.62 -2.38 -4.53
C ALA A 53 5.44 -2.77 -3.63
N ASN A 54 4.34 -3.26 -4.21
CA ASN A 54 3.19 -3.71 -3.44
C ASN A 54 3.53 -4.94 -2.57
N TRP A 55 4.23 -5.94 -3.12
CA TRP A 55 4.66 -7.10 -2.33
C TRP A 55 5.59 -6.74 -1.17
N LEU A 56 6.50 -5.80 -1.39
CA LEU A 56 7.35 -5.26 -0.32
C LEU A 56 6.53 -4.50 0.73
N ALA A 57 5.46 -3.80 0.32
CA ALA A 57 4.61 -3.04 1.25
C ALA A 57 3.87 -4.01 2.18
N ASP A 58 3.23 -5.02 1.59
CA ASP A 58 2.53 -6.07 2.33
C ASP A 58 3.50 -6.83 3.26
N ALA A 59 4.71 -7.16 2.78
CA ALA A 59 5.74 -7.82 3.59
C ALA A 59 6.19 -6.97 4.79
N LEU A 60 6.38 -5.65 4.59
CA LEU A 60 6.69 -4.73 5.68
C LEU A 60 5.56 -4.68 6.71
N MET A 61 4.30 -4.71 6.29
CA MET A 61 3.18 -4.75 7.24
C MET A 61 3.15 -6.05 8.04
N ILE A 62 3.38 -7.19 7.41
CA ILE A 62 3.47 -8.49 8.08
C ILE A 62 4.62 -8.51 9.09
N TRP A 63 5.79 -8.01 8.70
CA TRP A 63 6.95 -7.90 9.60
C TRP A 63 6.65 -7.05 10.83
N ARG A 64 5.92 -5.95 10.66
CA ARG A 64 5.47 -5.12 11.80
C ARG A 64 4.50 -5.86 12.70
N CYS A 65 3.57 -6.64 12.13
CA CYS A 65 2.69 -7.51 12.90
C CYS A 65 3.50 -8.54 13.70
N TYR A 66 4.53 -9.13 13.09
CA TYR A 66 5.43 -10.05 13.77
C TYR A 66 6.11 -9.44 14.99
N ILE A 67 6.68 -8.22 14.85
CA ILE A 67 7.37 -7.57 15.97
C ILE A 67 6.45 -7.23 17.13
N VAL A 68 5.21 -6.80 16.85
CA VAL A 68 4.25 -6.40 17.89
C VAL A 68 3.72 -7.62 18.65
N TRP A 69 3.68 -8.78 18.00
CA TRP A 69 3.26 -10.03 18.60
C TRP A 69 4.47 -10.77 19.19
N THR A 70 4.61 -10.74 20.51
CA THR A 70 5.57 -11.55 21.26
C THR A 70 4.86 -12.71 22.00
N GLY A 71 5.38 -13.93 21.92
CA GLY A 71 4.88 -15.09 22.68
C GLY A 71 4.36 -16.29 21.87
N ARG A 72 3.58 -17.18 22.50
CA ARG A 72 3.15 -18.47 21.91
C ARG A 72 2.07 -18.36 20.83
N TYR A 73 1.26 -17.30 20.84
CA TYR A 73 0.15 -17.09 19.89
C TYR A 73 0.54 -16.39 18.59
N VAL A 74 1.84 -16.14 18.38
CA VAL A 74 2.38 -15.42 17.22
C VAL A 74 2.16 -16.20 15.91
N TRP A 75 2.37 -17.52 15.96
CA TRP A 75 2.30 -18.40 14.79
C TRP A 75 0.94 -18.41 14.07
N PRO A 76 -0.21 -18.66 14.74
CA PRO A 76 -1.50 -18.68 14.06
C PRO A 76 -1.92 -17.29 13.54
N VAL A 77 -1.59 -16.22 14.26
CA VAL A 77 -1.94 -14.85 13.87
C VAL A 77 -1.21 -14.42 12.61
N ILE A 78 0.02 -14.89 12.40
CA ILE A 78 0.86 -14.49 11.27
C ILE A 78 0.71 -15.44 10.08
N ALA A 79 0.36 -16.70 10.34
CA ALA A 79 0.11 -17.68 9.29
C ALA A 79 -0.96 -17.19 8.31
N ILE A 80 -2.04 -16.56 8.79
CA ILE A 80 -3.13 -16.07 7.95
C ILE A 80 -2.65 -14.95 6.97
N PRO A 81 -2.05 -13.83 7.44
CA PRO A 81 -1.46 -12.82 6.56
C PRO A 81 -0.41 -13.39 5.60
N CYS A 82 0.43 -14.32 6.05
CA CYS A 82 1.45 -14.94 5.19
C CYS A 82 0.82 -15.76 4.06
N LEU A 83 -0.23 -16.53 4.33
CA LEU A 83 -0.97 -17.26 3.30
C LEU A 83 -1.63 -16.31 2.29
N MET A 84 -2.23 -15.23 2.76
CA MET A 84 -2.79 -14.19 1.89
C MET A 84 -1.72 -13.51 1.04
N TRP A 85 -0.53 -13.26 1.61
CA TRP A 85 0.59 -12.69 0.88
C TRP A 85 1.12 -13.63 -0.21
N MET A 86 1.22 -14.93 0.10
CA MET A 86 1.58 -15.95 -0.90
C MET A 86 0.54 -16.02 -2.02
N ALA A 87 -0.75 -15.92 -1.69
CA ALA A 87 -1.82 -15.85 -2.70
C ALA A 87 -1.69 -14.57 -3.55
N SER A 88 -1.42 -13.42 -2.95
CA SER A 88 -1.13 -12.15 -3.66
C SER A 88 0.09 -12.27 -4.58
N PHE A 89 1.14 -12.97 -4.13
CA PHE A 89 2.33 -13.24 -4.93
C PHE A 89 2.03 -14.12 -6.15
N ALA A 90 1.29 -15.22 -5.95
CA ALA A 90 0.87 -16.09 -7.04
C ALA A 90 -0.03 -15.36 -8.06
N MET A 91 -1.03 -14.61 -7.58
CA MET A 91 -1.92 -13.85 -8.46
C MET A 91 -1.20 -12.72 -9.19
N GLY A 92 -0.28 -12.01 -8.53
CA GLY A 92 0.53 -10.96 -9.13
C GLY A 92 1.50 -11.49 -10.19
N THR A 93 2.13 -12.65 -9.98
CA THR A 93 2.99 -13.27 -11.00
C THR A 93 2.18 -13.70 -12.22
N ILE A 94 1.00 -14.32 -12.03
CA ILE A 94 0.10 -14.65 -13.14
C ILE A 94 -0.30 -13.38 -13.89
N LEU A 95 -0.71 -12.32 -13.18
CA LEU A 95 -1.07 -11.04 -13.79
C LEU A 95 0.07 -10.47 -14.66
N LEU A 96 1.31 -10.46 -14.14
CA LEU A 96 2.49 -10.01 -14.86
C LEU A 96 2.76 -10.82 -16.13
N THR A 97 2.57 -12.15 -16.08
CA THR A 97 2.73 -12.99 -17.28
C THR A 97 1.65 -12.72 -18.32
N GLN A 98 0.43 -12.37 -17.91
CA GLN A 98 -0.65 -12.04 -18.84
C GLN A 98 -0.37 -10.71 -19.54
N VAL A 99 -0.03 -9.66 -18.80
CA VAL A 99 0.25 -8.34 -19.40
C VAL A 99 1.53 -8.29 -20.23
N SER A 100 2.40 -9.30 -20.10
CA SER A 100 3.58 -9.46 -20.95
C SER A 100 3.23 -10.01 -22.35
N ARG A 101 2.04 -10.58 -22.53
CA ARG A 101 1.61 -11.14 -23.81
C ARG A 101 0.96 -10.05 -24.67
N PRO A 102 1.29 -9.94 -25.96
CA PRO A 102 0.64 -8.99 -26.85
C PRO A 102 -0.87 -9.20 -26.90
N GLY A 103 -1.65 -8.12 -26.87
CA GLY A 103 -3.11 -8.15 -26.92
C GLY A 103 -3.82 -8.43 -25.59
N LEU A 104 -3.08 -8.61 -24.49
CA LEU A 104 -3.64 -8.71 -23.14
C LEU A 104 -3.23 -7.51 -22.29
N SER A 105 -4.20 -6.95 -21.57
CA SER A 105 -4.02 -5.80 -20.69
C SER A 105 -4.67 -6.07 -19.33
N LEU A 106 -4.46 -5.16 -18.37
CA LEU A 106 -5.17 -5.19 -17.08
C LEU A 106 -6.69 -5.06 -17.23
N TRP A 107 -7.20 -4.62 -18.38
CA TRP A 107 -8.63 -4.44 -18.66
C TRP A 107 -9.18 -5.52 -19.60
N SER A 108 -8.33 -6.43 -20.07
CA SER A 108 -8.77 -7.54 -20.91
C SER A 108 -9.75 -8.42 -20.15
N THR A 109 -10.94 -8.60 -20.72
CA THR A 109 -11.99 -9.43 -20.12
C THR A 109 -11.60 -10.90 -20.22
N SER A 110 -10.98 -11.42 -19.16
CA SER A 110 -10.72 -12.86 -18.99
C SER A 110 -11.83 -13.47 -18.12
N SER A 111 -12.06 -14.78 -18.23
CA SER A 111 -13.05 -15.49 -17.40
C SER A 111 -12.83 -15.30 -15.89
N ILE A 112 -11.60 -15.00 -15.47
CA ILE A 112 -11.25 -14.58 -14.11
C ILE A 112 -10.51 -13.25 -14.20
N ASN A 113 -11.00 -12.25 -13.47
CA ASN A 113 -10.38 -10.93 -13.42
C ASN A 113 -9.24 -10.92 -12.39
N PHE A 114 -8.03 -11.27 -12.86
CA PHE A 114 -6.84 -11.44 -12.02
C PHE A 114 -6.45 -10.17 -11.28
N ALA A 115 -6.60 -9.00 -11.92
CA ALA A 115 -6.29 -7.71 -11.30
C ALA A 115 -7.23 -7.42 -10.12
N LEU A 116 -8.55 -7.57 -10.32
CA LEU A 116 -9.54 -7.41 -9.25
C LEU A 116 -9.21 -8.29 -8.05
N THR A 117 -8.87 -9.56 -8.31
CA THR A 117 -8.53 -10.52 -7.25
C THR A 117 -7.25 -10.11 -6.53
N TYR A 118 -6.21 -9.73 -7.27
CA TYR A 118 -4.93 -9.28 -6.73
C TYR A 118 -5.09 -8.06 -5.80
N PHE A 119 -5.75 -7.00 -6.28
CA PHE A 119 -5.97 -5.78 -5.52
C PHE A 119 -6.86 -6.00 -4.30
N SER A 120 -7.88 -6.86 -4.42
CA SER A 120 -8.76 -7.19 -3.29
C SER A 120 -8.05 -7.97 -2.19
N ILE A 121 -7.16 -8.91 -2.55
CA ILE A 121 -6.35 -9.66 -1.58
C ILE A 121 -5.40 -8.70 -0.84
N SER A 122 -4.71 -7.81 -1.56
CA SER A 122 -3.77 -6.85 -0.95
C SER A 122 -4.50 -5.86 -0.03
N LEU A 123 -5.66 -5.33 -0.45
CA LEU A 123 -6.52 -4.52 0.42
C LEU A 123 -6.95 -5.26 1.69
N SER A 124 -7.42 -6.50 1.54
CA SER A 124 -7.88 -7.32 2.66
C SER A 124 -6.73 -7.64 3.62
N LEU A 125 -5.54 -7.92 3.11
CA LEU A 125 -4.32 -8.14 3.89
C LEU A 125 -3.97 -6.90 4.70
N ASN A 126 -3.96 -5.72 4.07
CA ASN A 126 -3.65 -4.45 4.73
C ASN A 126 -4.59 -4.18 5.93
N ILE A 127 -5.89 -4.38 5.73
CA ILE A 127 -6.91 -4.20 6.79
C ILE A 127 -6.72 -5.24 7.89
N LEU A 128 -6.58 -6.52 7.54
CA LEU A 128 -6.45 -7.61 8.50
C LEU A 128 -5.21 -7.47 9.37
N VAL A 129 -4.06 -7.17 8.76
CA VAL A 129 -2.81 -6.93 9.50
C VAL A 129 -2.93 -5.72 10.42
N THR A 130 -3.55 -4.64 9.96
CA THR A 130 -3.79 -3.46 10.80
C THR A 130 -4.67 -3.80 12.00
N LEU A 131 -5.75 -4.55 11.80
CA LEU A 131 -6.62 -5.01 12.88
C LEU A 131 -5.87 -5.87 13.90
N PHE A 132 -5.02 -6.80 13.45
CA PHE A 132 -4.21 -7.63 14.35
C PHE A 132 -3.23 -6.82 15.18
N ILE A 133 -2.61 -5.79 14.59
CA ILE A 133 -1.74 -4.88 15.34
C ILE A 133 -2.56 -4.09 16.38
N LEU A 134 -3.71 -3.55 15.99
CA LEU A 134 -4.57 -2.76 16.89
C LEU A 134 -5.09 -3.58 18.07
N VAL A 135 -5.59 -4.79 17.83
CA VAL A 135 -6.07 -5.68 18.89
C VAL A 135 -4.94 -5.94 19.89
N ARG A 136 -3.74 -6.29 19.42
CA ARG A 136 -2.60 -6.56 20.31
C ARG A 136 -2.16 -5.32 21.08
N LEU A 137 -2.19 -4.15 20.45
CA LEU A 137 -1.85 -2.88 21.07
C LEU A 137 -2.83 -2.51 22.19
N LEU A 138 -4.13 -2.73 21.96
CA LEU A 138 -5.18 -2.51 22.94
C LEU A 138 -5.10 -3.52 24.10
N LEU A 139 -4.75 -4.78 23.84
CA LEU A 139 -4.53 -5.77 24.89
C LEU A 139 -3.36 -5.37 25.79
N HIS A 140 -2.22 -5.00 25.23
CA HIS A 140 -1.08 -4.50 26.02
C HIS A 140 -1.44 -3.23 26.79
N ARG A 141 -2.19 -2.29 26.19
CA ARG A 141 -2.69 -1.12 26.91
C ARG A 141 -3.51 -1.52 28.13
N ARG A 142 -4.42 -2.49 27.99
CA ARG A 142 -5.26 -2.97 29.11
C ARG A 142 -4.43 -3.59 30.22
N GLU A 143 -3.38 -4.35 29.89
CA GLU A 143 -2.45 -4.91 30.87
C GLU A 143 -1.61 -3.84 31.56
N MET A 144 -1.05 -2.90 30.80
CA MET A 144 -0.21 -1.81 31.33
C MET A 144 -1.01 -0.81 32.17
N CYS A 145 -2.23 -0.43 31.76
CA CYS A 145 -3.08 0.46 32.56
C CYS A 145 -3.50 -0.19 33.89
N LYS A 146 -3.63 -1.52 33.94
CA LYS A 146 -3.92 -2.24 35.18
C LYS A 146 -2.72 -2.24 36.15
N SER A 147 -1.49 -2.22 35.65
CA SER A 147 -0.28 -2.31 36.50
C SER A 147 0.43 -0.97 36.77
N LEU A 148 0.38 0.00 35.85
CA LEU A 148 1.17 1.25 35.91
C LEU A 148 0.32 2.55 35.87
N GLY A 149 -1.01 2.46 35.78
CA GLY A 149 -1.92 3.62 35.72
C GLY A 149 -2.17 4.20 34.31
N GLU A 150 -3.10 5.17 34.20
CA GLU A 150 -3.61 5.67 32.91
C GLU A 150 -2.62 6.49 32.06
N ALA A 151 -1.60 7.11 32.69
CA ALA A 151 -0.67 7.99 32.01
C ALA A 151 0.10 7.30 30.86
N TYR A 152 0.46 6.02 31.05
CA TYR A 152 1.17 5.21 30.05
C TYR A 152 0.27 4.73 28.89
N GLY A 153 -1.06 4.78 29.06
CA GLY A 153 -2.02 4.35 28.04
C GLY A 153 -2.14 5.29 26.84
N LYS A 154 -1.78 6.57 27.01
CA LYS A 154 -1.88 7.60 25.94
C LYS A 154 -0.97 7.32 24.75
N TYR A 155 0.22 6.76 25.00
CA TYR A 155 1.19 6.42 23.95
C TYR A 155 0.67 5.35 22.99
N TYR A 156 0.04 4.30 23.53
CA TYR A 156 -0.55 3.23 22.73
C TYR A 156 -1.72 3.71 21.86
N VAL A 157 -2.51 4.67 22.35
CA VAL A 157 -3.61 5.27 21.58
C VAL A 157 -3.08 6.12 20.42
N ALA A 158 -2.00 6.88 20.64
CA ALA A 158 -1.37 7.66 19.58
C ALA A 158 -0.83 6.76 18.45
N ILE A 159 -0.15 5.65 18.80
CA ILE A 159 0.33 4.67 17.79
C ILE A 159 -0.83 3.99 17.06
N ALA A 160 -1.89 3.60 17.76
CA ALA A 160 -3.10 3.05 17.13
C ALA A 160 -3.69 4.04 16.13
N ALA A 161 -3.80 5.32 16.49
CA ALA A 161 -4.35 6.34 15.61
C ALA A 161 -3.52 6.49 14.33
N ILE A 162 -2.18 6.55 14.44
CA ILE A 162 -1.27 6.64 13.28
C ILE A 162 -1.44 5.43 12.35
N LEU A 163 -1.58 4.23 12.92
CA LEU A 163 -1.79 2.99 12.18
C LEU A 163 -3.13 3.01 11.42
N VAL A 164 -4.21 3.38 12.10
CA VAL A 164 -5.55 3.47 11.52
C VAL A 164 -5.59 4.52 10.42
N GLU A 165 -5.01 5.70 10.65
CA GLU A 165 -4.98 6.79 9.68
C GLU A 165 -4.27 6.36 8.38
N SER A 166 -3.13 5.68 8.51
CA SER A 166 -2.35 5.21 7.36
C SER A 166 -3.03 4.06 6.62
N ALA A 167 -3.66 3.13 7.34
CA ALA A 167 -4.43 2.04 6.74
C ALA A 167 -5.71 2.55 6.05
N ALA A 168 -6.39 3.53 6.64
CA ALA A 168 -7.56 4.17 6.06
C ALA A 168 -7.21 4.90 4.76
N LEU A 169 -6.05 5.57 4.70
CA LEU A 169 -5.56 6.22 3.49
C LEU A 169 -5.37 5.21 2.34
N TYR A 170 -4.67 4.10 2.61
CA TYR A 170 -4.48 3.05 1.59
C TYR A 170 -5.79 2.38 1.19
N ALA A 171 -6.66 2.08 2.16
CA ALA A 171 -7.96 1.45 1.90
C ALA A 171 -8.88 2.35 1.09
N ALA A 172 -8.94 3.65 1.41
CA ALA A 172 -9.73 4.63 0.66
C ALA A 172 -9.25 4.73 -0.79
N CYS A 173 -7.94 4.87 -1.03
CA CYS A 173 -7.39 4.91 -2.38
C CYS A 173 -7.61 3.61 -3.14
N SER A 174 -7.49 2.46 -2.48
CA SER A 174 -7.77 1.15 -3.07
C SER A 174 -9.23 1.02 -3.49
N ILE A 175 -10.19 1.47 -2.67
CA ILE A 175 -11.62 1.44 -2.99
C ILE A 175 -11.94 2.41 -4.14
N LEU A 176 -11.37 3.62 -4.10
CA LEU A 176 -11.52 4.62 -5.15
C LEU A 176 -10.94 4.15 -6.49
N PHE A 177 -10.00 3.21 -6.49
CA PHE A 177 -9.54 2.53 -7.69
C PHE A 177 -10.47 1.37 -8.09
N LEU A 178 -10.81 0.49 -7.15
CA LEU A 178 -11.57 -0.73 -7.40
C LEU A 178 -12.99 -0.47 -7.90
N VAL A 179 -13.68 0.54 -7.38
CA VAL A 179 -15.07 0.85 -7.79
C VAL A 179 -15.14 1.29 -9.26
N PRO A 180 -14.39 2.31 -9.71
CA PRO A 180 -14.29 2.64 -11.13
C PRO A 180 -13.79 1.49 -12.00
N TYR A 181 -12.89 0.65 -11.47
CA TYR A 181 -12.34 -0.49 -12.20
C TYR A 181 -13.43 -1.53 -12.53
N VAL A 182 -14.27 -1.89 -11.56
CA VAL A 182 -15.41 -2.80 -11.79
C VAL A 182 -16.46 -2.18 -12.70
N LEU A 183 -16.67 -0.86 -12.61
CA LEU A 183 -17.62 -0.14 -13.46
C LEU A 183 -17.07 0.19 -14.86
N ASN A 184 -15.82 -0.18 -15.18
CA ASN A 184 -15.13 0.21 -16.41
C ASN A 184 -15.16 1.74 -16.67
N HIS A 185 -15.09 2.54 -15.61
CA HIS A 185 -15.14 4.00 -15.69
C HIS A 185 -13.72 4.57 -15.85
N PRO A 186 -13.50 5.59 -16.71
CA PRO A 186 -12.16 6.15 -16.99
C PRO A 186 -11.43 6.71 -15.76
N LEU A 187 -12.12 6.95 -14.65
CA LEU A 187 -11.49 7.36 -13.39
C LEU A 187 -10.51 6.30 -12.84
N GLN A 188 -10.63 5.04 -13.25
CA GLN A 188 -9.71 3.97 -12.83
C GLN A 188 -8.24 4.31 -13.12
N PHE A 189 -7.95 4.99 -14.24
CA PHE A 189 -6.58 5.33 -14.63
C PHE A 189 -5.97 6.36 -13.67
N ILE A 190 -6.76 7.32 -13.20
CA ILE A 190 -6.32 8.35 -12.25
C ILE A 190 -6.04 7.71 -10.90
N PHE A 191 -6.99 6.92 -10.39
CA PHE A 191 -6.84 6.30 -9.07
C PHE A 191 -5.77 5.23 -9.02
N MET A 192 -5.47 4.55 -10.14
CA MET A 192 -4.34 3.62 -10.22
C MET A 192 -2.99 4.35 -9.98
N GLN A 193 -2.83 5.54 -10.55
CA GLN A 193 -1.62 6.35 -10.37
C GLN A 193 -1.50 6.88 -8.94
N ILE A 194 -2.62 7.22 -8.29
CA ILE A 194 -2.63 7.64 -6.88
C ILE A 194 -2.29 6.45 -5.98
N LEU A 195 -2.92 5.30 -6.21
CA LEU A 195 -2.73 4.09 -5.41
C LEU A 195 -1.27 3.63 -5.40
N SER A 196 -0.58 3.70 -6.56
CA SER A 196 0.84 3.32 -6.68
C SER A 196 1.79 4.15 -5.81
N GLN A 197 1.45 5.40 -5.54
CA GLN A 197 2.22 6.27 -4.66
C GLN A 197 1.83 6.06 -3.20
N VAL A 198 0.52 5.96 -2.93
CA VAL A 198 -0.01 5.79 -1.57
C VAL A 198 0.47 4.48 -0.94
N GLN A 199 0.59 3.39 -1.70
CA GLN A 199 1.10 2.11 -1.18
C GLN A 199 2.56 2.21 -0.67
N ILE A 200 3.35 3.15 -1.19
CA ILE A 200 4.73 3.41 -0.76
C ILE A 200 4.76 4.41 0.38
N ILE A 201 3.95 5.46 0.30
CA ILE A 201 3.92 6.56 1.28
C ILE A 201 3.33 6.09 2.62
N ALA A 202 2.26 5.30 2.63
CA ALA A 202 1.59 4.86 3.85
C ALA A 202 2.53 4.17 4.86
N PRO A 203 3.32 3.13 4.50
CA PRO A 203 4.25 2.51 5.45
C PRO A 203 5.37 3.47 5.89
N LEU A 204 5.82 4.39 5.03
CA LEU A 204 6.84 5.39 5.38
C LEU A 204 6.30 6.44 6.37
N LEU A 205 5.06 6.91 6.19
CA LEU A 205 4.41 7.83 7.11
C LEU A 205 4.32 7.26 8.52
N VAL A 206 4.00 5.97 8.64
CA VAL A 206 3.97 5.33 9.95
C VAL A 206 5.36 5.29 10.58
N ILE A 207 6.40 4.94 9.82
CA ILE A 207 7.78 4.92 10.33
C ILE A 207 8.20 6.31 10.82
N VAL A 208 7.98 7.36 10.02
CA VAL A 208 8.33 8.73 10.37
C VAL A 208 7.56 9.18 11.62
N ARG A 209 6.25 8.93 11.68
CA ARG A 209 5.42 9.31 12.83
C ARG A 209 5.81 8.57 14.12
N VAL A 210 6.16 7.29 14.04
CA VAL A 210 6.66 6.51 15.19
C VAL A 210 8.04 7.00 15.63
N ALA A 211 8.93 7.33 14.69
CA ALA A 211 10.24 7.90 14.99
C ALA A 211 10.13 9.29 15.63
N SER A 212 9.28 10.18 15.09
CA SER A 212 9.01 11.51 15.63
C SER A 212 8.29 11.49 16.98
N GLY A 213 7.60 10.39 17.32
CA GLY A 213 7.01 10.14 18.65
C GLY A 213 8.04 10.05 19.79
N HIS A 214 9.34 10.05 19.49
CA HIS A 214 10.44 10.17 20.46
C HIS A 214 11.09 11.56 20.52
N GLY A 215 10.65 12.54 19.71
CA GLY A 215 11.36 13.81 19.51
C GLY A 215 10.64 15.10 19.91
N LEU A 216 9.34 15.07 20.23
CA LEU A 216 8.58 16.31 20.52
C LEU A 216 8.42 16.63 22.02
N THR A 217 8.84 15.72 22.91
CA THR A 217 8.73 15.94 24.37
C THR A 217 9.98 16.61 24.95
N THR A 218 11.15 16.51 24.32
CA THR A 218 12.39 17.09 24.86
C THR A 218 12.63 18.54 24.42
N ALA A 219 12.09 18.97 23.28
CA ALA A 219 12.23 20.35 22.81
C ALA A 219 11.20 21.33 23.43
N SER A 220 10.10 20.82 23.99
CA SER A 220 9.06 21.64 24.64
C SER A 220 9.27 21.84 26.14
N LEU A 221 10.22 21.12 26.77
CA LEU A 221 10.52 21.27 28.20
C LEU A 221 11.75 22.15 28.50
N GLN A 222 12.47 22.63 27.48
CA GLN A 222 13.58 23.58 27.68
C GLN A 222 13.18 25.05 27.51
N THR A 223 12.01 25.35 26.93
CA THR A 223 11.56 26.74 26.73
C THR A 223 10.81 27.31 27.94
N ASP A 224 10.25 26.46 28.82
CA ASP A 224 9.56 26.91 30.04
C ASP A 224 10.46 27.02 31.28
N ALA A 225 11.76 26.68 31.18
CA ALA A 225 12.71 26.79 32.29
C ALA A 225 13.49 28.12 32.34
N ASN A 226 13.25 29.05 31.41
CA ASN A 226 13.99 30.32 31.29
C ASN A 226 13.12 31.58 31.52
N ILE A 227 12.03 31.48 32.30
CA ILE A 227 11.29 32.66 32.76
C ILE A 227 11.18 32.64 34.29
N THR A 228 12.27 33.02 34.94
CA THR A 228 12.24 33.58 36.30
C THR A 228 13.21 34.77 36.33
N PHE A 229 12.65 35.98 36.34
CA PHE A 229 13.29 37.15 36.93
C PHE A 229 13.13 37.11 38.45
#